data_AF-A0A357EWM1-F1
#
_entry.id   AF-A0A357EWM1-F1
#
_cell.length_a   1.000
_cell.length_b   1.000
_cell.length_c   1.000
_cell.angle_alpha   90.00
_cell.angle_beta   90.00
_cell.angle_gamma   90.00
#
_symmetry.space_group_name_H-M   'P 1'
#
loop_
_entity.id
_entity.type
_entity.pdbx_description
1 polymer ?
#
loop_
_entity_poly.entity_id
_entity_poly.type
_entity_poly.pdbx_seq_one_letter_code
_entity_poly.pdbx_strand_id
1 'polypeptide(L)' 'ELLENAELSGFDMLINATPLGTLGNFENLSVADAERLRGIRLVYDLVYNPAETVLLREARAAGAETLGGLEMLIA' A
#
# COMPACT_ATOMS: atom_id res chain seq x y z
N GLU A 1 1.88 -0.14 -13.10
CA GLU A 1 1.93 -0.54 -11.68
C GLU A 1 2.73 -1.82 -11.52
N LEU A 2 3.34 -2.06 -10.37
CA LEU A 2 4.23 -3.22 -10.19
C LEU A 2 3.47 -4.55 -10.22
N LEU A 3 2.17 -4.52 -9.90
CA LEU A 3 1.32 -5.71 -9.82
C LEU A 3 0.36 -5.87 -11.01
N GLU A 4 0.62 -5.24 -12.15
CA GLU A 4 -0.27 -5.24 -13.34
C GLU A 4 -0.78 -6.63 -13.75
N ASN A 5 0.04 -7.67 -13.62
CA ASN A 5 -0.30 -9.06 -14.00
C ASN A 5 -0.44 -10.02 -12.81
N ALA A 6 -0.48 -9.52 -11.58
CA ALA A 6 -0.63 -10.38 -10.40
C ALA A 6 -2.11 -10.74 -10.16
N GLU A 7 -2.38 -11.98 -9.76
CA GLU A 7 -3.69 -12.37 -9.21
C GLU A 7 -3.70 -12.09 -7.70
N LEU A 8 -4.60 -11.22 -7.25
CA LEU A 8 -4.78 -10.88 -5.82
C LEU A 8 -6.00 -11.58 -5.20
N SER A 9 -6.76 -12.35 -5.99
CA SER A 9 -7.92 -13.08 -5.50
C SER A 9 -7.51 -14.11 -4.44
N GLY A 10 -8.27 -14.15 -3.33
CA GLY A 10 -8.03 -15.08 -2.21
C GLY A 10 -7.01 -14.62 -1.17
N PHE A 11 -6.39 -13.44 -1.34
CA PHE A 11 -5.56 -12.82 -0.30
C PHE A 11 -6.37 -11.81 0.52
N ASP A 12 -6.24 -11.87 1.83
CA ASP A 12 -6.89 -10.90 2.72
C ASP A 12 -6.07 -9.62 2.93
N MET A 13 -4.75 -9.67 2.71
CA MET A 13 -3.83 -8.60 3.07
C MET A 13 -2.73 -8.40 2.03
N LEU A 14 -2.36 -7.13 1.82
CA LEU A 14 -1.22 -6.72 1.00
C LEU A 14 -0.21 -5.93 1.86
N ILE A 15 1.07 -6.27 1.76
CA ILE A 15 2.15 -5.58 2.49
C ILE A 15 3.13 -4.97 1.47
N ASN A 16 3.31 -3.65 1.51
CA ASN A 16 4.38 -3.00 0.75
C ASN A 16 5.67 -2.99 1.54
N ALA A 17 6.62 -3.84 1.13
CA ALA A 17 7.99 -3.87 1.65
C ALA A 17 9.00 -3.31 0.63
N THR A 18 8.55 -2.47 -0.30
CA THR A 18 9.41 -1.81 -1.29
C THR A 18 9.60 -0.33 -0.93
N PRO A 19 10.58 0.38 -1.53
CA PRO A 19 10.71 1.82 -1.35
C PRO A 19 9.61 2.66 -2.01
N LEU A 20 8.69 2.06 -2.79
CA LEU A 20 7.63 2.80 -3.47
C LEU A 20 6.71 3.50 -2.45
N GLY A 21 6.41 4.77 -2.70
CA GLY A 21 5.69 5.63 -1.78
C GLY A 21 6.60 6.44 -0.85
N THR A 22 7.90 6.16 -0.77
CA THR A 22 8.84 6.92 0.07
C THR A 22 9.03 8.34 -0.45
N LEU A 23 9.02 9.33 0.45
CA LEU A 23 9.25 10.75 0.15
C LEU A 23 10.48 10.97 -0.75
N GLY A 24 10.34 11.82 -1.79
CA GLY A 24 11.37 12.07 -2.79
C GLY A 24 11.19 11.23 -4.06
N ASN A 25 12.20 10.44 -4.44
CA ASN A 25 12.24 9.80 -5.75
C ASN A 25 11.10 8.80 -6.05
N PHE A 26 10.43 8.29 -5.01
CA PHE A 26 9.38 7.27 -5.15
C PHE A 26 8.01 7.73 -4.61
N GLU A 27 7.88 9.00 -4.25
CA GLU A 27 6.75 9.54 -3.48
C GLU A 27 5.39 9.32 -4.16
N ASN A 28 5.37 9.47 -5.49
CA ASN A 28 4.15 9.38 -6.28
C ASN A 28 3.96 8.00 -6.93
N LEU A 29 4.71 6.98 -6.49
CA LEU A 29 4.64 5.64 -7.04
C LEU A 29 3.94 4.69 -6.06
N SER A 30 3.20 3.72 -6.59
CA SER A 30 2.50 2.69 -5.84
C SER A 30 2.68 1.32 -6.50
N VAL A 31 2.55 0.26 -5.70
CA VAL A 31 2.54 -1.12 -6.17
C VAL A 31 1.20 -1.51 -6.82
N ALA A 32 0.11 -0.83 -6.45
CA ALA A 32 -1.25 -1.07 -6.94
C ALA A 32 -2.14 0.20 -6.84
N ASP A 33 -3.15 0.28 -7.70
CA ASP A 33 -4.25 1.23 -7.60
C ASP A 33 -5.46 0.68 -6.81
N ALA A 34 -6.52 1.50 -6.68
CA ALA A 34 -7.73 1.13 -5.97
C ALA A 34 -8.49 -0.04 -6.63
N GLU A 35 -8.50 -0.13 -7.96
CA GLU A 35 -9.20 -1.20 -8.68
C GLU A 35 -8.60 -2.57 -8.33
N ARG A 36 -7.27 -2.64 -8.27
CA ARG A 36 -6.57 -3.88 -7.93
C ARG A 36 -6.65 -4.25 -6.46
N LEU A 37 -6.88 -3.28 -5.58
CA LEU A 37 -7.02 -3.52 -4.14
C LEU A 37 -8.44 -3.92 -3.73
N ARG A 38 -9.41 -3.95 -4.66
CA ARG A 38 -10.78 -4.39 -4.37
C ARG A 38 -10.79 -5.82 -3.79
N GLY A 39 -11.39 -5.98 -2.62
CA GLY A 39 -11.48 -7.26 -1.91
C GLY A 39 -10.33 -7.55 -0.96
N ILE A 40 -9.23 -6.79 -1.02
CA ILE A 40 -8.21 -6.80 0.04
C ILE A 40 -8.81 -6.14 1.28
N ARG A 41 -8.65 -6.78 2.44
CA ARG A 41 -9.19 -6.29 3.72
C ARG A 41 -8.25 -5.31 4.40
N LEU A 42 -6.94 -5.57 4.33
CA LEU A 42 -5.91 -4.75 4.96
C LEU A 42 -4.74 -4.48 4.01
N VAL A 43 -4.34 -3.22 3.91
CA VAL A 43 -3.10 -2.81 3.26
C VAL A 43 -2.15 -2.25 4.30
N TYR A 44 -0.98 -2.86 4.43
CA TYR A 44 0.08 -2.41 5.32
C TYR A 44 1.26 -1.89 4.50
N ASP A 45 1.56 -0.60 4.62
CA ASP A 45 2.72 0.00 3.99
C ASP A 45 3.85 0.17 5.02
N LEU A 46 5.02 -0.42 4.77
CA LEU A 46 6.17 -0.28 5.67
C LEU A 46 6.88 1.08 5.50
N VAL A 47 6.47 1.88 4.50
CA VAL A 47 6.88 3.28 4.41
C VAL A 47 6.26 4.08 5.55
N TYR A 48 7.11 4.79 6.30
CA TYR A 48 6.70 5.66 7.41
C TYR A 48 6.77 7.16 7.05
N ASN A 49 7.46 7.53 5.97
CA ASN A 49 7.59 8.90 5.50
C ASN A 49 7.41 8.99 3.98
N PRO A 50 6.32 9.61 3.49
CA PRO A 50 5.25 10.29 4.22
C PRO A 50 4.35 9.32 5.01
N ALA A 51 3.58 9.86 5.95
CA ALA A 51 2.62 9.09 6.76
C ALA A 51 1.43 8.54 5.93
N GLU A 52 1.12 9.20 4.81
CA GLU A 52 0.12 8.77 3.84
C GLU A 52 0.79 8.64 2.46
N THR A 53 1.05 7.41 2.04
CA THR A 53 1.58 7.11 0.70
C THR A 53 0.45 7.03 -0.32
N VAL A 54 0.80 7.03 -1.61
CA VAL A 54 -0.17 6.75 -2.69
C VAL A 54 -0.88 5.42 -2.45
N LEU A 55 -0.14 4.37 -2.07
CA LEU A 55 -0.72 3.05 -1.80
C LEU A 55 -1.79 3.10 -0.71
N LEU A 56 -1.52 3.77 0.42
CA LEU A 56 -2.50 3.89 1.50
C LEU A 56 -3.74 4.70 1.07
N ARG A 57 -3.57 5.72 0.22
CA ARG A 57 -4.70 6.45 -0.35
C ARG A 57 -5.56 5.58 -1.26
N GLU A 58 -4.94 4.84 -2.18
CA GLU A 58 -5.63 3.93 -3.09
C GLU A 58 -6.34 2.79 -2.33
N ALA A 59 -5.71 2.27 -1.27
CA ALA A 59 -6.30 1.26 -0.39
C ALA A 59 -7.59 1.75 0.29
N ARG A 60 -7.60 2.98 0.82
CA ARG A 60 -8.83 3.56 1.39
C ARG A 60 -9.90 3.78 0.34
N ALA A 61 -9.53 4.20 -0.87
CA ALA A 61 -10.47 4.34 -1.98
C ALA A 61 -11.09 2.98 -2.39
N ALA A 62 -10.34 1.89 -2.24
CA ALA A 62 -10.82 0.52 -2.46
C ALA A 62 -11.67 -0.04 -1.29
N GLY A 63 -11.74 0.67 -0.16
CA GLY A 63 -12.47 0.25 1.05
C GLY A 63 -11.66 -0.67 1.98
N ALA A 64 -10.35 -0.79 1.80
CA ALA A 64 -9.48 -1.56 2.67
C ALA A 64 -9.13 -0.77 3.94
N GLU A 65 -8.92 -1.50 5.04
CA GLU A 65 -8.23 -0.97 6.21
C GLU A 65 -6.77 -0.67 5.86
N THR A 66 -6.16 0.30 6.56
CA THR A 66 -4.79 0.74 6.28
C THR A 66 -3.95 0.78 7.54
N LEU A 67 -2.71 0.30 7.43
CA LEU A 67 -1.68 0.41 8.46
C LEU A 67 -0.43 1.03 7.83
N GLY A 68 0.15 2.03 8.48
CA GLY A 68 1.38 2.71 8.01
C GLY A 68 2.62 2.24 8.75
N GLY A 69 3.80 2.53 8.21
CA GLY A 69 5.06 1.96 8.68
C GLY A 69 5.58 2.52 10.00
N LEU A 70 4.98 3.59 10.52
CA LEU A 70 5.41 4.22 11.77
C LEU A 70 5.27 3.27 12.97
N GLU A 71 4.21 2.46 13.00
CA GLU A 71 3.98 1.45 14.03
C GLU A 71 5.12 0.41 14.05
N MET A 72 5.56 -0.08 12.88
CA MET A 72 6.72 -0.96 12.77
C MET A 72 8.01 -0.31 13.30
N LEU A 73 8.22 0.97 13.02
CA LEU A 73 9.47 1.66 13.36
C LEU A 73 9.64 1.83 14.88
N ILE A 74 8.53 1.99 15.61
CA ILE A 74 8.54 2.34 17.04
C ILE A 74 8.35 1.09 17.94
N ALA A 75 7.70 0.04 17.45
CA ALA A 75 7.27 -1.12 18.25
C ALA A 75 8.39 -2.12 18.62
#